data_AF-A0A9E5FHH5-F1
#
_entry.id   AF-A0A9E5FHH5-F1
#
_cell.length_a   1.000
_cell.length_b   1.000
_cell.length_c   1.000
_cell.angle_alpha   90.00
_cell.angle_beta   90.00
_cell.angle_gamma   90.00
#
_symmetry.space_group_name_H-M   'P 1'
#
loop_
_entity.id
_entity.type
_entity.pdbx_description
1 polymer ?
#
loop_
_entity_poly.entity_id
_entity_poly.type
_entity_poly.pdbx_seq_one_letter_code
_entity_poly.pdbx_strand_id
1 'polypeptide(L)'
;AWYARPNDRWIFYEIDPVVVRAATRESLFPYLTQCLGDWSIVEADGRKGIELHEGDHFDVIVMDAFSSDSIPTHLLTREALAAYRSRLKPSGILLFHVSNRYLDLSPVLAALAHDAGMSAWQWADLMGSSGKDEVGKSPSEWVVISGNTASFTSIRGGWSRLQHSETTPIWTDRHSSVLSAWRTNSVD
;
A
#
# COMPACT_ATOMS: atom_id res chain seq x y z
N ALA A 1 12.99 1.44 -3.79
CA ALA A 1 14.03 2.13 -4.58
C ALA A 1 14.83 1.18 -5.47
N TRP A 2 15.26 0.00 -5.00
CA TRP A 2 16.00 -0.97 -5.83
C TRP A 2 15.32 -1.35 -7.16
N TYR A 3 13.99 -1.37 -7.18
CA TYR A 3 13.19 -1.66 -8.38
C TYR A 3 12.98 -0.46 -9.31
N ALA A 4 13.48 0.73 -8.96
CA ALA A 4 13.37 1.91 -9.79
C ALA A 4 14.11 1.70 -11.11
N ARG A 5 13.48 2.11 -12.21
CA ARG A 5 14.07 2.15 -13.54
C ARG A 5 14.68 3.53 -13.80
N PRO A 6 15.59 3.65 -14.79
CA PRO A 6 16.00 4.96 -15.28
C PRO A 6 14.78 5.81 -15.66
N ASN A 7 14.75 7.06 -15.17
CA ASN A 7 13.66 8.04 -15.29
C ASN A 7 12.43 7.83 -14.39
N ASP A 8 12.40 6.80 -13.53
CA ASP A 8 11.41 6.77 -12.46
C ASP A 8 11.75 7.86 -11.43
N ARG A 9 10.71 8.48 -10.85
CA ARG A 9 10.84 9.39 -9.72
C ARG A 9 10.09 8.83 -8.53
N TRP A 10 10.81 8.55 -7.45
CA TRP A 10 10.28 8.01 -6.21
C TRP A 10 10.24 9.10 -5.12
N ILE A 11 9.10 9.24 -4.44
CA ILE A 11 8.97 10.10 -3.27
C ILE A 11 8.56 9.21 -2.11
N PHE A 12 9.40 9.16 -1.08
CA PHE A 12 9.11 8.44 0.16
C PHE A 12 8.62 9.43 1.21
N TYR A 13 7.52 9.10 1.87
CA TYR A 13 7.03 9.82 3.05
C TYR A 13 7.27 8.95 4.28
N GLU A 14 8.17 9.38 5.16
CA GLU A 14 8.56 8.67 6.37
C GLU A 14 8.51 9.63 7.55
N ILE A 15 7.82 9.25 8.63
CA ILE A 15 7.62 10.12 9.80
C ILE A 15 8.77 10.01 10.80
N ASP A 16 9.46 8.88 10.86
CA ASP A 16 10.52 8.64 11.82
C ASP A 16 11.89 9.06 11.26
N PRO A 17 12.49 10.15 11.79
CA PRO A 17 13.80 10.61 11.32
C PRO A 17 14.93 9.61 11.61
N VAL A 18 14.75 8.67 12.54
CA VAL A 18 15.70 7.56 12.76
C VAL A 18 15.70 6.62 11.55
N VAL A 19 14.53 6.27 11.03
CA VAL A 19 14.38 5.42 9.83
C VAL A 19 15.00 6.12 8.62
N VAL A 20 14.72 7.41 8.43
CA VAL A 20 15.34 8.21 7.35
C VAL A 20 16.86 8.17 7.43
N ARG A 21 17.44 8.46 8.61
CA ARG A 21 18.90 8.43 8.80
C ARG A 21 19.48 7.04 8.57
N ALA A 22 18.78 5.97 8.92
CA ALA A 22 19.24 4.61 8.67
C ALA A 22 19.21 4.29 7.17
N ALA A 23 18.10 4.60 6.49
CA ALA A 23 17.88 4.29 5.08
C ALA A 23 18.86 5.05 4.15
N THR A 24 19.26 6.27 4.51
CA THR A 24 20.21 7.07 3.70
C THR A 24 21.68 6.76 3.99
N ARG A 25 21.98 5.88 4.96
CA ARG A 25 23.35 5.45 5.26
C ARG A 25 23.68 4.17 4.51
N GLU A 26 24.46 4.29 3.44
CA GLU A 26 24.90 3.17 2.60
C GLU A 26 25.55 2.02 3.40
N SER A 27 26.28 2.35 4.47
CA SER A 27 26.91 1.36 5.36
C SER A 27 25.91 0.46 6.09
N LEU A 28 24.64 0.88 6.18
CA LEU A 28 23.55 0.12 6.79
C LEU A 28 22.65 -0.48 5.71
N PHE A 29 22.22 0.35 4.76
CA PHE A 29 21.31 -0.02 3.69
C PHE A 29 21.77 0.58 2.34
N PRO A 30 22.20 -0.23 1.36
CA PRO A 30 22.70 0.27 0.08
C PRO A 30 21.58 0.59 -0.93
N TYR A 31 20.31 0.32 -0.61
CA TYR A 31 19.23 0.32 -1.60
C TYR A 31 18.90 1.70 -2.19
N LEU A 32 19.04 2.78 -1.41
CA LEU A 32 18.83 4.14 -1.91
C LEU A 32 20.04 4.63 -2.71
N THR A 33 21.27 4.33 -2.29
CA THR A 33 22.47 4.75 -3.01
C THR A 33 22.64 4.04 -4.34
N GLN A 34 22.13 2.80 -4.45
CA GLN A 34 22.16 2.00 -5.67
C GLN A 34 20.86 2.10 -6.50
N CYS A 35 19.96 3.03 -6.15
CA CYS A 35 18.74 3.29 -6.90
C CYS A 35 19.07 3.87 -8.28
N LEU A 36 18.51 3.27 -9.35
CA LEU A 36 18.75 3.72 -10.73
C LEU A 36 17.88 4.90 -11.16
N GLY A 37 16.79 5.18 -10.44
CA GLY A 37 15.91 6.33 -10.64
C GLY A 37 16.14 7.44 -9.62
N ASP A 38 15.50 8.59 -9.84
CA ASP A 38 15.53 9.70 -8.89
C ASP A 38 14.70 9.36 -7.66
N TRP A 39 15.18 9.77 -6.48
CA TRP A 39 14.44 9.60 -5.24
C TRP A 39 14.58 10.80 -4.31
N SER A 40 13.55 11.03 -3.50
CA SER A 40 13.56 11.98 -2.41
C SER A 40 12.79 11.44 -1.21
N ILE A 41 13.16 11.88 -0.01
CA ILE A 41 12.43 11.58 1.23
C ILE A 41 11.84 12.88 1.75
N VAL A 42 10.56 12.83 2.13
CA VAL A 42 9.86 13.89 2.85
C VAL A 42 9.58 13.38 4.27
N GLU A 43 10.18 14.03 5.27
CA GLU A 43 9.97 13.69 6.68
C GLU A 43 8.58 14.15 7.15
N ALA A 44 7.57 13.29 6.96
CA ALA A 44 6.18 13.58 7.26
C ALA A 44 5.36 12.30 7.44
N ASP A 45 4.22 12.41 8.13
CA ASP A 45 3.15 11.40 8.03
C ASP A 45 2.75 11.18 6.56
N GLY A 46 2.58 9.93 6.16
CA GLY A 46 2.33 9.55 4.76
C GLY A 46 1.10 10.21 4.15
N ARG A 47 -0.01 10.28 4.90
CA ARG A 47 -1.24 10.92 4.40
C ARG A 47 -1.05 12.43 4.30
N LYS A 48 -0.54 13.06 5.36
CA LYS A 48 -0.30 14.51 5.35
C LYS A 48 0.69 14.93 4.25
N GLY A 49 1.72 14.12 4.01
CA GLY A 49 2.68 14.32 2.94
C GLY A 49 2.03 14.32 1.56
N ILE A 50 1.14 13.35 1.29
CA ILE A 50 0.38 13.30 0.03
C ILE A 50 -0.58 14.49 -0.08
N GLU A 51 -1.30 14.85 0.98
CA GLU A 51 -2.22 16.00 0.98
C GLU A 51 -1.50 17.31 0.59
N LEU A 52 -0.29 17.52 1.13
CA LEU A 52 0.54 18.70 0.90
C LEU A 52 1.40 18.63 -0.36
N HIS A 53 1.37 17.53 -1.12
CA HIS A 53 2.18 17.38 -2.33
C HIS A 53 1.75 18.39 -3.41
N GLU A 54 2.65 19.29 -3.78
CA GLU A 54 2.40 20.33 -4.80
C GLU A 54 2.86 19.93 -6.21
N GLY A 55 3.50 18.77 -6.36
CA GLY A 55 4.03 18.30 -7.64
C GLY A 55 3.00 17.62 -8.54
N ASP A 56 3.51 16.94 -9.57
CA ASP A 56 2.69 16.15 -10.50
C ASP A 56 1.94 15.03 -9.78
N HIS A 57 0.83 14.59 -10.40
CA HIS A 57 0.06 13.44 -9.92
C HIS A 57 0.87 12.16 -10.09
N PHE A 58 0.66 11.23 -9.17
CA PHE A 58 1.34 9.94 -9.13
C PHE A 58 0.73 8.95 -10.12
N ASP A 59 1.59 8.14 -10.75
CA ASP A 59 1.17 6.94 -11.46
C ASP A 59 0.85 5.79 -10.48
N VAL A 60 1.61 5.73 -9.38
CA VAL A 60 1.46 4.71 -8.34
C VAL A 60 1.66 5.38 -6.97
N ILE A 61 0.77 5.11 -6.03
CA ILE A 61 0.98 5.40 -4.61
C ILE A 61 1.02 4.06 -3.88
N VAL A 62 2.11 3.82 -3.12
CA VAL A 62 2.32 2.57 -2.39
C VAL A 62 2.26 2.84 -0.89
N MET A 63 1.43 2.07 -0.18
CA MET A 63 1.27 2.15 1.26
C MET A 63 1.84 0.88 1.88
N ASP A 64 2.99 1.01 2.53
CA ASP A 64 3.70 -0.06 3.23
C ASP A 64 3.93 0.34 4.69
N ALA A 65 2.84 0.40 5.45
CA ALA A 65 2.85 0.81 6.86
C ALA A 65 2.03 -0.14 7.76
N PHE A 66 1.55 -1.27 7.22
CA PHE A 66 0.55 -2.12 7.86
C PHE A 66 1.10 -3.48 8.31
N SER A 67 2.41 -3.70 8.16
CA SER A 67 3.08 -4.94 8.53
C SER A 67 3.45 -5.04 10.02
N SER A 68 3.25 -3.97 10.79
CA SER A 68 3.53 -3.92 12.23
C SER A 68 2.30 -4.20 13.11
N ASP A 69 2.52 -4.35 14.42
CA ASP A 69 1.45 -4.54 15.42
C ASP A 69 0.60 -3.26 15.63
N SER A 70 1.09 -2.09 15.19
CA SER A 70 0.38 -0.82 15.25
C SER A 70 -0.02 -0.40 13.84
N ILE A 71 -1.27 -0.66 13.47
CA ILE A 71 -1.81 -0.26 12.17
C ILE A 71 -2.30 1.20 12.26
N PRO A 72 -1.73 2.13 11.47
CA PRO A 72 -2.19 3.50 11.40
C PRO A 72 -3.55 3.57 10.67
N THR A 73 -4.65 3.40 11.42
CA THR A 73 -6.00 3.33 10.85
C THR A 73 -6.39 4.60 10.08
N HIS A 74 -5.79 5.75 10.41
CA HIS A 74 -5.99 7.02 9.70
C HIS A 74 -5.48 7.04 8.26
N LEU A 75 -4.70 6.02 7.86
CA LEU A 75 -4.29 5.81 6.47
C LEU A 75 -5.28 4.92 5.68
N LEU A 76 -6.27 4.34 6.36
CA LEU A 76 -7.26 3.38 5.83
C LEU A 76 -8.69 3.89 6.08
N THR A 77 -8.95 5.13 5.71
CA THR A 77 -10.27 5.76 5.83
C THR A 77 -10.77 6.25 4.47
N ARG A 78 -12.07 6.55 4.39
CA ARG A 78 -12.67 7.22 3.23
C ARG A 78 -11.90 8.50 2.89
N GLU A 79 -11.61 9.32 3.90
CA GLU A 79 -10.92 10.59 3.73
C GLU A 79 -9.48 10.39 3.25
N ALA A 80 -8.77 9.40 3.80
CA ALA A 80 -7.44 9.03 3.33
C ALA A 80 -7.45 8.59 1.85
N LEU A 81 -8.38 7.70 1.48
CA LEU A 81 -8.52 7.23 0.09
C LEU A 81 -8.85 8.37 -0.86
N ALA A 82 -9.71 9.32 -0.44
CA ALA A 82 -10.01 10.53 -1.21
C ALA A 82 -8.77 11.42 -1.40
N ALA A 83 -7.96 11.60 -0.36
CA ALA A 83 -6.71 12.34 -0.46
C ALA A 83 -5.74 11.68 -1.46
N TYR A 84 -5.56 10.36 -1.40
CA TYR A 84 -4.70 9.63 -2.33
C TYR A 84 -5.21 9.76 -3.77
N ARG A 85 -6.52 9.56 -3.98
CA ARG A 85 -7.14 9.70 -5.30
C ARG A 85 -6.97 11.11 -5.88
N SER A 86 -7.03 12.15 -5.05
CA SER A 86 -6.85 13.54 -5.51
C SER A 86 -5.44 13.83 -6.05
N ARG A 87 -4.46 12.99 -5.70
CA ARG A 87 -3.07 13.09 -6.18
C ARG A 87 -2.68 11.98 -7.15
N LEU A 88 -3.63 11.13 -7.54
CA LEU A 88 -3.40 10.02 -8.46
C LEU A 88 -3.82 10.41 -9.87
N LYS A 89 -3.04 10.02 -10.88
CA LYS A 89 -3.47 10.17 -12.28
C LYS A 89 -4.74 9.34 -12.54
N PRO A 90 -5.56 9.68 -13.55
CA PRO A 90 -6.76 8.90 -13.88
C PRO A 90 -6.50 7.40 -14.16
N SER A 91 -5.33 7.07 -14.69
CA SER A 91 -4.89 5.68 -14.93
C SER A 91 -4.06 5.08 -13.79
N GLY A 92 -3.75 5.86 -12.76
CA GLY A 92 -2.87 5.46 -11.68
C GLY A 92 -3.52 4.43 -10.75
N ILE A 93 -2.69 3.83 -9.91
CA ILE A 93 -3.11 2.79 -8.96
C ILE A 93 -2.66 3.11 -7.54
N LEU A 94 -3.46 2.66 -6.58
CA LEU A 94 -3.09 2.61 -5.17
C LEU A 94 -2.72 1.16 -4.84
N LEU A 95 -1.56 0.95 -4.21
CA LEU A 95 -1.07 -0.37 -3.85
C LEU A 95 -0.82 -0.44 -2.35
N PHE A 96 -1.52 -1.34 -1.66
CA PHE A 96 -1.45 -1.53 -0.22
C PHE A 96 -0.77 -2.85 0.09
N HIS A 97 0.31 -2.80 0.87
CA HIS A 97 0.89 -3.99 1.49
C HIS A 97 0.11 -4.31 2.75
N VAL A 98 -0.64 -5.42 2.76
CA VAL A 98 -1.58 -5.77 3.85
C VAL A 98 -1.19 -7.04 4.61
N SER A 99 0.05 -7.49 4.44
CA SER A 99 0.62 -8.62 5.18
C SER A 99 0.63 -8.31 6.68
N ASN A 100 -0.36 -8.83 7.40
CA ASN A 100 -0.47 -8.63 8.84
C ASN A 100 -0.87 -9.93 9.53
N ARG A 101 -0.22 -10.23 10.65
CA ARG A 101 -0.44 -11.47 11.42
C ARG A 101 -1.84 -11.53 12.06
N TYR A 102 -2.38 -10.39 12.47
CA TYR A 102 -3.59 -10.32 13.29
C TYR A 102 -4.80 -9.81 12.52
N LEU A 103 -4.58 -9.04 11.44
CA LEU A 103 -5.62 -8.30 10.76
C LEU A 103 -5.74 -8.69 9.29
N ASP A 104 -6.97 -8.86 8.83
CA ASP A 104 -7.32 -8.95 7.42
C ASP A 104 -7.91 -7.61 6.99
N LEU A 105 -7.07 -6.82 6.29
CA LEU A 105 -7.44 -5.49 5.81
C LEU A 105 -8.10 -5.54 4.43
N SER A 106 -8.12 -6.70 3.76
CA SER A 106 -8.68 -6.83 2.42
C SER A 106 -10.17 -6.48 2.36
N PRO A 107 -11.03 -6.91 3.31
CA PRO A 107 -12.43 -6.47 3.35
C PRO A 107 -12.60 -4.97 3.57
N VAL A 108 -11.75 -4.35 4.41
CA VAL A 108 -11.78 -2.90 4.68
C VAL A 108 -11.47 -2.13 3.40
N LEU A 109 -10.40 -2.53 2.68
CA LEU A 109 -10.02 -1.92 1.42
C LEU A 109 -11.04 -2.17 0.30
N ALA A 110 -11.68 -3.33 0.26
CA ALA A 110 -12.76 -3.62 -0.68
C ALA A 110 -13.96 -2.68 -0.46
N ALA A 111 -14.34 -2.46 0.80
CA ALA A 111 -15.44 -1.58 1.16
C ALA A 111 -15.10 -0.11 0.84
N LEU A 112 -13.89 0.36 1.17
CA LEU A 112 -13.41 1.70 0.82
C LEU A 112 -13.34 1.93 -0.69
N ALA A 113 -12.85 0.93 -1.45
CA ALA A 113 -12.83 1.02 -2.91
C ALA A 113 -14.25 1.15 -3.49
N HIS A 114 -15.19 0.34 -2.99
CA HIS A 114 -16.59 0.41 -3.40
C HIS A 114 -17.22 1.78 -3.09
N ASP A 115 -17.02 2.29 -1.88
CA ASP A 115 -17.51 3.61 -1.43
C ASP A 115 -16.95 4.75 -2.31
N ALA A 116 -15.71 4.63 -2.79
CA ALA A 116 -15.11 5.56 -3.73
C ALA A 116 -15.50 5.32 -5.20
N GLY A 117 -16.30 4.30 -5.53
CA GLY A 117 -16.64 3.92 -6.91
C GLY A 117 -15.43 3.37 -7.70
N MET A 118 -14.47 2.76 -7.01
CA MET A 118 -13.27 2.14 -7.56
C MET A 118 -13.35 0.61 -7.45
N SER A 119 -12.44 -0.11 -8.10
CA SER A 119 -12.31 -1.56 -7.97
C SER A 119 -11.07 -1.93 -7.18
N ALA A 120 -11.19 -2.99 -6.36
CA ALA A 120 -10.09 -3.56 -5.60
C ALA A 120 -9.77 -4.99 -6.07
N TRP A 121 -8.49 -5.33 -6.14
CA TRP A 121 -8.01 -6.68 -6.42
C TRP A 121 -6.94 -7.05 -5.41
N GLN A 122 -6.89 -8.32 -5.02
CA GLN A 122 -5.90 -8.84 -4.10
C GLN A 122 -4.99 -9.87 -4.77
N TRP A 123 -3.76 -9.94 -4.30
CA TRP A 123 -2.83 -11.01 -4.62
C TRP A 123 -2.05 -11.39 -3.36
N ALA A 124 -1.99 -12.69 -3.09
CA ALA A 124 -1.18 -13.27 -2.04
C ALA A 124 -0.01 -14.03 -2.67
N ASP A 125 1.19 -13.51 -2.45
CA ASP A 125 2.46 -14.14 -2.79
C ASP A 125 2.86 -15.07 -1.65
N LEU A 126 2.28 -16.27 -1.64
CA LEU A 126 2.58 -17.31 -0.65
C LEU A 126 3.84 -18.07 -1.04
N MET A 127 4.56 -18.62 -0.06
CA MET A 127 5.67 -19.56 -0.32
C MET A 127 5.16 -20.73 -1.17
N GLY A 128 5.94 -21.13 -2.18
CA GLY A 128 5.59 -22.16 -3.16
C GLY A 128 4.71 -21.70 -4.32
N SER A 129 4.14 -20.48 -4.29
CA SER A 129 3.21 -19.99 -5.33
C SER A 129 3.87 -19.76 -6.71
N SER A 130 5.20 -19.58 -6.74
CA SER A 130 5.96 -19.22 -7.95
C SER A 130 7.03 -20.26 -8.35
N GLY A 131 7.10 -21.40 -7.65
CA GLY A 131 8.06 -22.48 -7.94
C GLY A 131 9.54 -22.11 -7.71
N LYS A 132 9.83 -20.91 -7.21
CA LYS A 132 11.14 -20.42 -6.80
C LYS A 132 11.02 -19.74 -5.45
N ASP A 133 11.11 -20.54 -4.39
CA ASP A 133 11.28 -20.01 -3.05
C ASP A 133 12.72 -19.51 -2.93
N GLU A 134 12.91 -18.23 -3.27
CA GLU A 134 14.20 -17.57 -3.10
C GLU A 134 14.50 -17.43 -1.61
N VAL A 135 15.72 -17.82 -1.22
CA VAL A 135 16.19 -17.72 0.16
C VAL A 135 16.06 -16.26 0.63
N GLY A 136 15.30 -16.03 1.69
CA GLY A 136 15.07 -14.70 2.26
C GLY A 136 13.74 -14.04 1.86
N LYS A 137 12.96 -14.63 0.95
CA LYS A 137 11.62 -14.14 0.62
C LYS A 137 10.63 -14.47 1.75
N SER A 138 9.83 -13.48 2.15
CA SER A 138 8.70 -13.67 3.06
C SER A 138 7.38 -13.60 2.29
N PRO A 139 6.33 -14.34 2.71
CA PRO A 139 5.01 -14.21 2.12
C PRO A 139 4.53 -12.76 2.18
N SER A 140 3.80 -12.33 1.15
CA SER A 140 3.16 -11.01 1.19
C SER A 140 1.76 -11.01 0.59
N GLU A 141 0.86 -10.24 1.19
CA GLU A 141 -0.48 -9.97 0.71
C GLU A 141 -0.57 -8.51 0.28
N TRP A 142 -1.09 -8.30 -0.92
CA TRP A 142 -1.21 -6.99 -1.55
C TRP A 142 -2.62 -6.75 -2.05
N VAL A 143 -3.09 -5.51 -1.90
CA VAL A 143 -4.34 -5.05 -2.49
C VAL A 143 -4.07 -3.86 -3.39
N VAL A 144 -4.57 -3.92 -4.61
CA VAL A 144 -4.50 -2.82 -5.57
C VAL A 144 -5.90 -2.23 -5.79
N ILE A 145 -6.00 -0.89 -5.77
CA ILE A 145 -7.22 -0.13 -6.00
C ILE A 145 -7.02 0.80 -7.20
N SER A 146 -7.97 0.82 -8.12
CA SER A 146 -7.97 1.72 -9.28
C SER A 146 -9.38 2.13 -9.70
N GLY A 147 -9.51 3.36 -10.20
CA GLY A 147 -10.72 3.86 -10.86
C GLY A 147 -10.80 3.42 -12.34
N ASN A 148 -9.70 2.91 -12.90
CA ASN A 148 -9.63 2.40 -14.26
C ASN A 148 -9.36 0.89 -14.25
N THR A 149 -10.36 0.10 -14.64
CA THR A 149 -10.25 -1.36 -14.68
C THR A 149 -9.21 -1.86 -15.69
N ALA A 150 -8.89 -1.07 -16.73
CA ALA A 150 -7.83 -1.41 -17.67
C ALA A 150 -6.45 -1.41 -17.00
N SER A 151 -6.24 -0.65 -15.92
CA SER A 151 -4.96 -0.62 -15.19
C SER A 151 -4.60 -1.99 -14.59
N PHE A 152 -5.59 -2.86 -14.34
CA PHE A 152 -5.33 -4.21 -13.81
C PHE A 152 -4.79 -5.18 -14.87
N THR A 153 -5.02 -4.93 -16.16
CA THR A 153 -4.59 -5.83 -17.26
C THR A 153 -3.08 -5.88 -17.45
N SER A 154 -2.36 -4.83 -17.02
CA SER A 154 -0.91 -4.77 -17.05
C SER A 154 -0.22 -5.37 -15.83
N ILE A 155 -0.97 -5.67 -14.77
CA ILE A 155 -0.39 -6.18 -13.52
C ILE A 155 -0.21 -7.69 -13.65
N ARG A 156 1.05 -8.12 -13.62
CA ARG A 156 1.39 -9.55 -13.61
C ARG A 156 1.07 -10.17 -12.24
N GLY A 157 0.66 -11.43 -12.23
CA GLY A 157 0.40 -12.18 -10.99
C GLY A 157 -0.99 -12.82 -10.96
N GLY A 158 -1.26 -13.56 -9.89
CA GLY A 158 -2.54 -14.23 -9.65
C GLY A 158 -3.57 -13.33 -8.96
N TRP A 159 -3.80 -12.13 -9.50
CA TRP A 159 -4.72 -11.17 -8.90
C TRP A 159 -6.16 -11.66 -8.99
N SER A 160 -6.90 -11.53 -7.89
CA SER A 160 -8.32 -11.86 -7.79
C SER A 160 -9.12 -10.64 -7.37
N ARG A 161 -10.28 -10.43 -7.99
CA ARG A 161 -11.13 -9.29 -7.66
C ARG A 161 -11.68 -9.45 -6.24
N LEU A 162 -11.54 -8.41 -5.42
CA LEU A 162 -12.18 -8.33 -4.12
C LEU A 162 -13.65 -7.94 -4.30
N GLN A 163 -14.52 -8.66 -3.60
CA GLN A 163 -15.94 -8.30 -3.49
C GLN A 163 -16.13 -7.55 -2.18
N HIS A 164 -16.90 -6.47 -2.21
CA HIS A 164 -17.29 -5.79 -0.98
C HIS A 164 -18.44 -6.57 -0.32
N SER A 165 -18.53 -6.52 1.00
CA SER A 165 -19.69 -6.96 1.76
C SER A 165 -20.42 -5.75 2.30
N GLU A 166 -21.75 -5.72 2.18
CA GLU A 166 -22.61 -4.69 2.78
C GLU A 166 -22.50 -4.64 4.32
N THR A 167 -22.01 -5.72 4.93
CA THR A 167 -21.82 -5.80 6.39
C THR A 167 -20.48 -5.26 6.86
N THR A 168 -19.52 -5.00 5.97
CA THR A 168 -18.21 -4.45 6.34
C THR A 168 -18.33 -2.93 6.53
N PRO A 169 -18.06 -2.40 7.74
CA PRO A 169 -18.20 -0.97 7.98
C PRO A 169 -17.14 -0.17 7.23
N ILE A 170 -17.54 0.94 6.64
CA ILE A 170 -16.62 1.91 6.07
C ILE A 170 -15.88 2.63 7.19
N TRP A 171 -14.55 2.53 7.18
CA TRP A 171 -13.71 3.28 8.11
C TRP A 171 -13.65 4.76 7.67
N THR A 172 -13.78 5.64 8.65
CA THR A 172 -13.72 7.10 8.49
C THR A 172 -12.78 7.65 9.55
N ASP A 173 -12.33 8.90 9.38
CA ASP A 173 -11.48 9.56 10.37
C ASP A 173 -12.13 9.66 11.76
N ARG A 174 -13.47 9.61 11.83
CA ARG A 174 -14.21 9.62 13.10
C ARG A 174 -14.46 8.24 13.68
N HIS A 175 -14.37 7.19 12.87
CA HIS A 175 -14.70 5.84 13.29
C HIS A 175 -13.94 4.80 12.46
N SER A 176 -13.04 4.10 13.13
CA SER A 176 -12.34 2.92 12.63
C SER A 176 -12.30 1.88 13.75
N SER A 177 -12.58 0.62 13.45
CA SER A 177 -12.54 -0.47 14.45
C SER A 177 -11.61 -1.56 13.98
N VAL A 178 -10.43 -1.66 14.58
CA VAL A 178 -9.47 -2.73 14.29
C VAL A 178 -10.07 -4.11 14.55
N LEU A 179 -10.97 -4.24 15.52
CA LEU A 179 -11.68 -5.50 15.80
C LEU A 179 -12.54 -5.97 14.62
N SER A 180 -13.06 -5.06 13.79
CA SER A 180 -13.81 -5.45 12.59
C SER A 180 -12.92 -6.05 11.50
N ALA A 181 -11.61 -5.89 11.61
CA ALA A 181 -10.60 -6.44 10.70
C ALA A 181 -9.83 -7.62 11.32
N TRP A 182 -10.24 -8.12 12.50
CA TRP A 182 -9.56 -9.24 13.15
C TRP A 182 -9.62 -10.52 12.29
N ARG A 183 -8.48 -11.19 12.10
CA ARG A 183 -8.45 -12.49 11.41
C ARG A 183 -9.17 -13.53 12.27
N THR A 184 -10.31 -14.01 11.79
CA THR A 184 -11.10 -15.05 12.47
C THR A 184 -10.60 -16.46 12.19
N ASN A 185 -9.48 -16.64 11.48
CA ASN A 185 -8.85 -17.93 11.27
C ASN A 185 -7.76 -18.16 12.32
N SER A 186 -8.16 -18.63 13.50
CA SER A 186 -7.33 -19.56 14.25
C SER A 186 -7.11 -20.77 13.35
N VAL A 187 -5.85 -21.09 13.10
CA VAL A 187 -5.46 -22.44 12.69
C VAL A 187 -5.93 -23.35 13.82
N ASP A 188 -6.94 -24.19 13.55
CA ASP A 188 -7.02 -25.50 14.17
C ASP A 188 -6.03 -26.43 13.46
#